data_AF-A0A6G1WP56-F1
#
_entry.id   AF-A0A6G1WP56-F1
#
_cell.length_a   1.000
_cell.length_b   1.000
_cell.length_c   1.000
_cell.angle_alpha   90.00
_cell.angle_beta   90.00
_cell.angle_gamma   90.00
#
_symmetry.space_group_name_H-M   'P 1'
#
loop_
_entity.id
_entity.type
_entity.pdbx_description
1 polymer ?
#
loop_
_entity_poly.entity_id
_entity_poly.type
_entity_poly.pdbx_seq_one_letter_code
_entity_poly.pdbx_strand_id
1 'polypeptide(L)'
;MEKKQKGRSGIAFFFFAMGLIFAAIAATVLLANEQRNLKQILSRLGFHTPAPQAERQPRIARGPRKEPDQPKGFLTAHIFADLQTPEQQFIRQIRSDPRALCEGLSDAGFRDLEWKSAESGRWECSSLVPFVRPGQEPSSSIFILVKGRGEEEITSFRVKLNIEHGGDTPVVTSAAARAASVFLNEVRWAGSASITLKIQALQEFDLERFGSRIQFRREMGDTPRYNFLANQTARTRPKSVAELYFDREKWLTPGEGASVSFIQGPSAWPRPGPQPATPAQ
;
A
#
# COMPACT_ATOMS: atom_id res chain seq x y z
N MET A 1 27.83 32.58 -53.15
CA MET A 1 28.00 32.85 -51.71
C MET A 1 26.64 32.75 -51.04
N GLU A 2 26.28 31.60 -50.50
CA GLU A 2 24.94 31.35 -49.93
C GLU A 2 25.01 31.46 -48.39
N LYS A 3 24.27 32.42 -47.82
CA LYS A 3 24.36 32.78 -46.40
C LYS A 3 23.68 31.73 -45.52
N LYS A 4 24.45 31.12 -44.60
CA LYS A 4 23.97 30.33 -43.44
C LYS A 4 23.02 31.17 -42.58
N GLN A 5 21.71 31.02 -42.76
CA GLN A 5 20.69 31.66 -41.91
C GLN A 5 19.85 30.65 -41.09
N LYS A 6 20.24 29.37 -41.05
CA LYS A 6 19.45 28.29 -40.41
C LYS A 6 19.64 28.10 -38.90
N GLY A 7 20.53 28.85 -38.24
CA GLY A 7 20.87 28.63 -36.81
C GLY A 7 20.13 29.50 -35.78
N ARG A 8 19.66 30.71 -36.15
CA ARG A 8 19.06 31.65 -35.17
C ARG A 8 17.57 31.40 -34.90
N SER A 9 16.83 30.87 -35.88
CA SER A 9 15.39 30.64 -35.76
C SER A 9 15.04 29.49 -34.82
N GLY A 10 15.81 28.38 -34.85
CA GLY A 10 15.56 27.23 -33.98
C GLY A 10 15.87 27.52 -32.51
N ILE A 11 16.93 28.30 -32.26
CA ILE A 11 17.30 28.74 -30.91
C ILE A 11 16.23 29.69 -30.33
N ALA A 12 15.75 30.64 -31.13
CA ALA A 12 14.67 31.54 -30.71
C ALA A 12 13.38 30.77 -30.38
N PHE A 13 13.02 29.78 -31.21
CA PHE A 13 11.86 28.93 -30.95
C PHE A 13 12.02 28.10 -29.67
N PHE A 14 13.20 27.53 -29.43
CA PHE A 14 13.48 26.76 -28.22
C PHE A 14 13.36 27.60 -26.95
N PHE A 15 13.95 28.81 -26.92
CA PHE A 15 13.82 29.70 -25.77
C PHE A 15 12.38 30.20 -25.57
N PHE A 16 11.63 30.41 -26.66
CA PHE A 16 10.21 30.76 -26.58
C PHE A 16 9.38 29.63 -25.97
N ALA A 17 9.54 28.40 -26.47
CA ALA A 17 8.86 27.22 -25.94
C ALA A 17 9.23 26.95 -24.47
N MET A 18 10.52 27.06 -24.13
CA MET A 18 11.01 26.95 -22.76
C MET A 18 10.38 28.01 -21.86
N GLY A 19 10.32 29.26 -22.31
CA GLY A 19 9.69 30.36 -21.59
C GLY A 19 8.21 30.11 -21.30
N LEU A 20 7.46 29.57 -22.28
CA LEU A 20 6.06 29.19 -22.10
C LEU A 20 5.87 28.10 -21.03
N ILE A 21 6.74 27.08 -21.02
CA ILE A 21 6.69 26.01 -20.02
C ILE A 21 6.94 26.59 -18.62
N PHE A 22 7.98 27.41 -18.46
CA PHE A 22 8.26 28.05 -17.18
C PHE A 22 7.13 28.99 -16.73
N ALA A 23 6.51 29.72 -17.65
CA ALA A 23 5.36 30.58 -17.34
C ALA A 23 4.16 29.75 -16.86
N ALA A 24 3.88 28.61 -17.49
CA ALA A 24 2.80 27.72 -17.06
C ALA A 24 3.05 27.13 -15.66
N ILE A 25 4.28 26.70 -15.37
CA ILE A 25 4.67 26.21 -14.04
C ILE A 25 4.56 27.33 -13.01
N ALA A 26 5.06 28.54 -13.30
CA ALA A 26 4.96 29.68 -12.39
C ALA A 26 3.50 30.06 -12.11
N ALA A 27 2.64 30.07 -13.14
CA ALA A 27 1.22 30.35 -12.99
C ALA A 27 0.52 29.34 -12.07
N THR A 28 0.76 28.04 -12.26
CA THR A 28 0.18 27.01 -11.38
C THR A 28 0.65 27.15 -9.94
N VAL A 29 1.93 27.42 -9.70
CA VAL A 29 2.48 27.63 -8.34
C VAL A 29 1.92 28.89 -7.68
N LEU A 30 1.74 29.97 -8.44
CA LEU A 30 1.24 31.26 -7.91
C LEU A 30 -0.26 31.23 -7.63
N LEU A 31 -1.05 30.56 -8.49
CA LEU A 31 -2.51 30.50 -8.37
C LEU A 31 -3.00 29.32 -7.52
N ALA A 32 -2.14 28.35 -7.20
CA ALA A 32 -2.49 27.24 -6.32
C ALA A 32 -2.98 27.73 -4.95
N ASN A 33 -3.95 27.01 -4.39
CA ASN A 33 -4.49 27.21 -3.04
C ASN A 33 -4.96 28.66 -2.79
N GLU A 34 -6.06 29.07 -3.44
CA GLU A 34 -6.70 30.38 -3.28
C GLU A 34 -5.76 31.58 -3.50
N GLN A 35 -4.78 31.42 -4.42
CA GLN A 35 -3.77 32.43 -4.75
C GLN A 35 -2.91 32.85 -3.54
N ARG A 36 -2.70 31.95 -2.57
CA ARG A 36 -1.95 32.24 -1.34
C ARG A 36 -0.54 32.76 -1.61
N ASN A 37 0.16 32.14 -2.55
CA ASN A 37 1.53 32.50 -2.91
C ASN A 37 1.60 33.86 -3.61
N LEU A 38 0.65 34.15 -4.51
CA LEU A 38 0.52 35.45 -5.16
C LEU A 38 0.24 36.57 -4.14
N LYS A 39 -0.71 36.36 -3.22
CA LYS A 39 -1.05 37.31 -2.16
C LYS A 39 0.14 37.63 -1.25
N GLN A 40 0.96 36.62 -0.92
CA GLN A 40 2.19 36.82 -0.14
C GLN A 40 3.22 37.68 -0.88
N ILE A 41 3.45 37.45 -2.17
CA ILE A 41 4.40 38.24 -2.97
C ILE A 41 3.92 39.70 -3.10
N LEU A 42 2.63 39.90 -3.42
CA LEU A 42 2.03 41.23 -3.50
C LEU A 42 2.14 42.00 -2.18
N SER A 43 1.94 41.32 -1.04
CA SER A 43 2.11 41.93 0.29
C SER A 43 3.55 42.37 0.58
N ARG A 44 4.56 41.62 0.11
CA ARG A 44 5.98 41.99 0.25
C ARG A 44 6.39 43.16 -0.64
N LEU A 45 5.71 43.32 -1.77
CA LEU A 45 5.88 44.45 -2.70
C LEU A 45 5.10 45.70 -2.25
N GLY A 46 4.43 45.67 -1.10
CA GLY A 46 3.67 46.80 -0.55
C GLY A 46 2.25 46.94 -1.09
N PHE A 47 1.76 45.99 -1.89
CA PHE A 47 0.38 45.98 -2.36
C PHE A 47 -0.52 45.31 -1.33
N HIS A 48 -1.39 46.08 -0.67
CA HIS A 48 -2.41 45.55 0.22
C HIS A 48 -3.52 44.86 -0.58
N THR A 49 -3.51 43.53 -0.59
CA THR A 49 -4.67 42.76 -1.01
C THR A 49 -5.71 42.85 0.10
N PRO A 50 -6.91 43.40 -0.17
CA PRO A 50 -7.95 43.48 0.85
C PRO A 50 -8.25 42.06 1.33
N ALA A 51 -8.18 41.84 2.65
CA ALA A 51 -8.62 40.60 3.25
C ALA A 51 -10.06 40.34 2.79
N PRO A 52 -10.47 39.07 2.55
CA PRO A 52 -11.88 38.75 2.36
C PRO A 52 -12.64 39.42 3.49
N GLN A 53 -13.54 40.34 3.15
CA GLN A 53 -14.44 40.91 4.14
C GLN A 53 -15.21 39.71 4.67
N ALA A 54 -14.82 39.24 5.86
CA ALA A 54 -15.66 38.36 6.64
C ALA A 54 -16.95 39.15 6.80
N GLU A 55 -17.96 38.74 6.06
CA GLU A 55 -19.29 39.28 6.09
C GLU A 55 -19.65 39.38 7.57
N ARG A 56 -19.73 40.63 8.07
CA ARG A 56 -19.98 40.89 9.48
C ARG A 56 -21.37 40.34 9.72
N GLN A 57 -21.43 39.09 10.17
CA GLN A 57 -22.64 38.54 10.75
C GLN A 57 -23.13 39.58 11.75
N PRO A 58 -24.40 40.01 11.66
CA PRO A 58 -24.93 40.99 12.57
C PRO A 58 -24.64 40.47 13.97
N ARG A 59 -23.88 41.26 14.75
CA ARG A 59 -23.66 40.99 16.17
C ARG A 59 -25.05 41.07 16.80
N ILE A 60 -25.71 39.92 16.91
CA ILE A 60 -26.80 39.74 17.85
C ILE A 60 -26.23 40.21 19.18
N ALA A 61 -26.81 41.25 19.76
CA ALA A 61 -26.44 41.73 21.06
C ALA A 61 -26.55 40.54 22.01
N ARG A 62 -25.41 39.95 22.37
CA ARG A 62 -25.38 38.95 23.42
C ARG A 62 -25.79 39.70 24.68
N GLY A 63 -27.00 39.45 25.15
CA GLY A 63 -27.34 39.67 26.56
C GLY A 63 -26.25 39.04 27.44
N PRO A 64 -26.15 39.43 28.73
CA PRO A 64 -25.08 38.99 29.61
C PRO A 64 -24.91 37.48 29.44
N ARG A 65 -23.79 37.08 28.84
CA ARG A 65 -23.51 35.69 28.57
C ARG A 65 -23.37 35.06 29.95
N LYS A 66 -24.44 34.43 30.45
CA LYS A 66 -24.29 33.43 31.50
C LYS A 66 -23.29 32.45 30.92
N GLU A 67 -22.10 32.46 31.50
CA GLU A 67 -21.12 31.42 31.24
C GLU A 67 -21.88 30.11 31.44
N PRO A 68 -22.00 29.25 30.40
CA PRO A 68 -22.61 27.96 30.58
C PRO A 68 -21.90 27.35 31.77
N ASP A 69 -22.63 27.02 32.83
CA ASP A 69 -22.08 26.35 33.99
C ASP A 69 -21.44 25.09 33.42
N GLN A 70 -20.10 25.11 33.30
CA GLN A 70 -19.40 24.01 32.66
C GLN A 70 -19.74 22.81 33.53
N PRO A 71 -20.33 21.73 33.00
CA PRO A 71 -20.62 20.57 33.81
C PRO A 71 -19.28 20.13 34.41
N LYS A 72 -19.09 20.41 35.70
CA LYS A 72 -17.96 19.94 36.48
C LYS A 72 -18.20 18.45 36.71
N GLY A 73 -18.04 17.68 35.63
CA GLY A 73 -18.06 16.24 35.68
C GLY A 73 -16.89 15.82 36.56
N PHE A 74 -17.19 15.17 37.68
CA PHE A 74 -16.18 14.52 38.48
C PHE A 74 -15.68 13.30 37.70
N LEU A 75 -14.63 13.53 36.90
CA LEU A 75 -13.89 12.44 36.29
C LEU A 75 -13.13 11.73 37.40
N THR A 76 -13.36 10.43 37.55
CA THR A 76 -12.65 9.62 38.55
C THR A 76 -11.14 9.68 38.28
N ALA A 77 -10.32 9.78 39.33
CA ALA A 77 -8.85 9.88 39.21
C ALA A 77 -8.23 8.78 38.30
N HIS A 78 -8.86 7.60 38.25
CA HIS A 78 -8.48 6.48 37.39
C HIS A 78 -8.52 6.79 35.88
N ILE A 79 -9.26 7.80 35.43
CA ILE A 79 -9.32 8.21 34.01
C ILE A 79 -7.99 8.86 33.59
N PHE A 80 -7.30 9.51 34.52
CA PHE A 80 -6.00 10.15 34.30
C PHE A 80 -4.85 9.38 34.96
N ALA A 81 -5.14 8.23 35.55
CA ALA A 81 -4.10 7.38 36.09
C ALA A 81 -3.26 6.88 34.92
N ASP A 82 -1.95 7.11 34.99
CA ASP A 82 -1.01 6.47 34.09
C ASP A 82 -0.99 4.97 34.43
N LEU A 83 -1.74 4.19 33.66
CA LEU A 83 -1.86 2.76 33.82
C LEU A 83 -0.57 2.01 33.47
N GLN A 84 0.50 2.71 33.06
CA GLN A 84 1.75 2.14 32.57
C GLN A 84 1.48 1.11 31.45
N THR A 85 0.38 1.31 30.70
CA THR A 85 -0.02 0.37 29.66
C THR A 85 0.94 0.51 28.49
N PRO A 86 1.57 -0.58 28.03
CA PRO A 86 2.46 -0.53 26.88
C PRO A 86 1.68 0.00 25.66
N GLU A 87 2.34 0.82 24.85
CA GLU A 87 1.76 1.37 23.62
C GLU A 87 1.11 0.26 22.78
N GLN A 88 -0.19 0.41 22.54
CA GLN A 88 -0.95 -0.51 21.71
C GLN A 88 -0.66 -0.17 20.26
N GLN A 89 0.09 -1.03 19.57
CA GLN A 89 0.33 -0.88 18.14
C GLN A 89 -0.73 -1.66 17.36
N PHE A 90 -1.38 -0.98 16.41
CA PHE A 90 -2.20 -1.67 15.42
C PHE A 90 -1.28 -2.51 14.54
N ILE A 91 -1.35 -3.83 14.71
CA ILE A 91 -0.64 -4.79 13.86
C ILE A 91 -1.58 -5.20 12.75
N ARG A 92 -1.13 -5.02 11.51
CA ARG A 92 -1.77 -5.61 10.34
C ARG A 92 -1.27 -7.03 10.21
N GLN A 93 -2.13 -8.00 10.53
CA GLN A 93 -1.85 -9.39 10.22
C GLN A 93 -1.96 -9.64 8.72
N ILE A 94 -1.07 -10.46 8.17
CA ILE A 94 -1.16 -10.93 6.79
C ILE A 94 -2.16 -12.09 6.80
N ARG A 95 -3.37 -11.84 6.30
CA ARG A 95 -4.46 -12.82 6.26
C ARG A 95 -5.03 -12.95 4.86
N SER A 96 -5.47 -14.14 4.53
CA SER A 96 -6.05 -14.56 3.26
C SER A 96 -6.75 -15.89 3.46
N ASP A 97 -7.71 -16.24 2.60
CA ASP A 97 -8.01 -17.66 2.39
C ASP A 97 -6.74 -18.34 1.82
N PRO A 98 -6.16 -19.33 2.53
CA PRO A 98 -4.96 -20.03 2.11
C PRO A 98 -5.09 -20.76 0.79
N ARG A 99 -6.26 -21.37 0.56
CA ARG A 99 -6.52 -22.14 -0.67
C ARG A 99 -6.71 -21.19 -1.83
N ALA A 100 -7.49 -20.13 -1.65
CA ALA A 100 -7.65 -19.11 -2.67
C ALA A 100 -6.30 -18.48 -3.09
N LEU A 101 -5.38 -18.26 -2.15
CA LEU A 101 -4.05 -17.76 -2.49
C LEU A 101 -3.23 -18.76 -3.33
N CYS A 102 -3.19 -20.03 -2.93
CA CYS A 102 -2.48 -21.06 -3.71
C CYS A 102 -3.15 -21.30 -5.07
N GLU A 103 -4.48 -21.30 -5.15
CA GLU A 103 -5.23 -21.39 -6.41
C GLU A 103 -4.97 -20.17 -7.30
N GLY A 104 -4.99 -18.95 -6.76
CA GLY A 104 -4.68 -17.74 -7.52
C GLY A 104 -3.25 -17.71 -8.07
N LEU A 105 -2.29 -18.35 -7.38
CA LEU A 105 -0.94 -18.55 -7.91
C LEU A 105 -0.94 -19.60 -9.04
N SER A 106 -1.71 -20.68 -8.91
CA SER A 106 -1.88 -21.67 -9.97
C SER A 106 -2.46 -21.05 -11.23
N ASP A 107 -3.52 -20.25 -11.10
CA ASP A 107 -4.18 -19.52 -12.19
C ASP A 107 -3.25 -18.48 -12.83
N ALA A 108 -2.31 -17.93 -12.07
CA ALA A 108 -1.27 -17.04 -12.57
C ALA A 108 -0.14 -17.78 -13.33
N GLY A 109 -0.20 -19.11 -13.44
CA GLY A 109 0.73 -19.95 -14.21
C GLY A 109 1.80 -20.65 -13.37
N PHE A 110 1.72 -20.59 -12.03
CA PHE A 110 2.63 -21.31 -11.14
C PHE A 110 2.06 -22.68 -10.80
N ARG A 111 2.35 -23.68 -11.64
CA ARG A 111 1.87 -25.06 -11.49
C ARG A 111 2.57 -25.78 -10.34
N ASP A 112 2.05 -26.96 -10.00
CA ASP A 112 2.61 -27.87 -9.00
C ASP A 112 2.72 -27.27 -7.60
N LEU A 113 1.76 -26.40 -7.23
CA LEU A 113 1.59 -25.87 -5.88
C LEU A 113 1.06 -26.97 -4.94
N GLU A 114 1.94 -27.88 -4.55
CA GLU A 114 1.61 -29.01 -3.69
C GLU A 114 1.17 -28.52 -2.32
N TRP A 115 -0.12 -28.70 -1.99
CA TRP A 115 -0.67 -28.35 -0.70
C TRP A 115 -0.28 -29.38 0.37
N LYS A 116 0.43 -28.95 1.40
CA LYS A 116 0.83 -29.77 2.55
C LYS A 116 0.24 -29.17 3.81
N SER A 117 -0.48 -29.98 4.59
CA SER A 117 -1.03 -29.58 5.88
C SER A 117 -0.64 -30.58 6.95
N ALA A 118 -0.30 -30.09 8.13
CA ALA A 118 0.00 -30.89 9.32
C ALA A 118 -1.16 -30.84 10.32
N GLU A 119 -1.28 -31.86 11.18
CA GLU A 119 -2.29 -31.92 12.25
C GLU A 119 -2.23 -30.70 13.19
N SER A 120 -1.04 -30.10 13.35
CA SER A 120 -0.83 -28.84 14.09
C SER A 120 -1.51 -27.59 13.50
N GLY A 121 -2.27 -27.74 12.42
CA GLY A 121 -2.91 -26.64 11.68
C GLY A 121 -1.93 -25.80 10.84
N ARG A 122 -0.65 -26.19 10.77
CA ARG A 122 0.33 -25.56 9.87
C ARG A 122 0.15 -26.10 8.46
N TRP A 123 0.26 -25.21 7.49
CA TRP A 123 0.16 -25.57 6.08
C TRP A 123 1.20 -24.84 5.23
N GLU A 124 1.53 -25.40 4.09
CA GLU A 124 2.38 -24.79 3.08
C GLU A 124 1.97 -25.21 1.66
N CYS A 125 2.24 -24.34 0.69
CA CYS A 125 2.19 -24.66 -0.73
C CYS A 125 3.42 -24.06 -1.42
N SER A 126 4.00 -24.79 -2.38
CA SER A 126 5.23 -24.36 -3.04
C SER A 126 5.29 -24.78 -4.50
N SER A 127 5.93 -23.97 -5.33
CA SER A 127 6.09 -24.23 -6.77
C SER A 127 7.51 -23.87 -7.20
N LEU A 128 8.10 -24.68 -8.08
CA LEU A 128 9.38 -24.41 -8.73
C LEU A 128 9.16 -24.38 -10.24
N VAL A 129 9.41 -23.24 -10.87
CA VAL A 129 9.26 -23.07 -12.31
C VAL A 129 10.64 -22.82 -12.94
N PRO A 130 11.18 -23.79 -13.71
CA PRO A 130 12.39 -23.58 -14.50
C PRO A 130 12.10 -22.87 -15.83
N PHE A 131 13.03 -22.04 -16.27
CA PHE A 131 13.06 -21.38 -17.57
C PHE A 131 14.13 -22.04 -18.44
N VAL A 132 13.79 -23.21 -18.98
CA VAL A 132 14.73 -24.07 -19.71
C VAL A 132 15.12 -23.42 -21.05
N ARG A 133 16.42 -23.37 -21.34
CA ARG A 133 16.97 -23.02 -22.65
C ARG A 133 17.66 -24.25 -23.26
N PRO A 134 17.33 -24.63 -24.51
CA PRO A 134 18.03 -25.73 -25.17
C PRO A 134 19.55 -25.49 -25.22
N GLY A 135 20.32 -26.44 -24.67
CA GLY A 135 21.78 -26.38 -24.66
C GLY A 135 22.39 -25.39 -23.65
N GLN A 136 21.60 -24.86 -22.72
CA GLN A 136 22.03 -23.91 -21.70
C GLN A 136 21.57 -24.41 -20.32
N GLU A 137 22.50 -25.04 -19.61
CA GLU A 137 22.37 -25.48 -18.22
C GLU A 137 23.43 -24.75 -17.37
N PRO A 138 23.13 -24.37 -16.11
CA PRO A 138 21.85 -24.55 -15.42
C PRO A 138 20.77 -23.56 -15.88
N SER A 139 19.51 -23.99 -15.89
CA SER A 139 18.38 -23.09 -16.22
C SER A 139 18.09 -22.05 -15.13
N SER A 140 17.69 -20.84 -15.55
CA SER A 140 17.11 -19.84 -14.64
C SER A 140 15.81 -20.38 -14.04
N SER A 141 15.46 -19.99 -12.81
CA SER A 141 14.27 -20.51 -12.13
C SER A 141 13.64 -19.52 -11.17
N ILE A 142 12.37 -19.78 -10.84
CA ILE A 142 11.65 -19.11 -9.76
C ILE A 142 11.07 -20.15 -8.80
N PHE A 143 11.26 -19.94 -7.51
CA PHE A 143 10.68 -20.78 -6.46
C PHE A 143 9.76 -19.97 -5.57
N ILE A 144 8.52 -20.42 -5.41
CA ILE A 144 7.50 -19.80 -4.58
C ILE A 144 7.24 -20.71 -3.38
N LEU A 145 7.16 -20.12 -2.19
CA LEU A 145 6.82 -20.82 -0.96
C LEU A 145 5.87 -19.97 -0.12
N VAL A 146 4.70 -20.51 0.14
CA VAL A 146 3.70 -19.94 1.03
C VAL A 146 3.59 -20.83 2.27
N LYS A 147 3.59 -20.21 3.45
CA LYS A 147 3.43 -20.90 4.73
C LYS A 147 2.39 -20.18 5.57
N GLY A 148 1.58 -20.95 6.28
CA GLY A 148 0.61 -20.40 7.20
C GLY A 148 0.20 -21.34 8.31
N ARG A 149 -0.79 -20.89 9.08
CA ARG A 149 -1.37 -21.61 10.21
C ARG A 149 -2.86 -21.34 10.29
N GLY A 150 -3.62 -22.36 10.67
CA GLY A 150 -5.07 -22.28 10.77
C GLY A 150 -5.70 -21.89 9.43
N GLU A 151 -6.89 -21.31 9.50
CA GLU A 151 -7.73 -21.09 8.33
C GLU A 151 -7.41 -19.82 7.54
N GLU A 152 -6.69 -18.84 8.11
CA GLU A 152 -6.49 -17.55 7.45
C GLU A 152 -5.10 -16.92 7.61
N GLU A 153 -4.24 -17.43 8.50
CA GLU A 153 -2.97 -16.77 8.81
C GLU A 153 -1.89 -17.14 7.79
N ILE A 154 -1.33 -16.14 7.12
CA ILE A 154 -0.10 -16.30 6.35
C ILE A 154 1.08 -15.87 7.21
N THR A 155 1.97 -16.83 7.48
CA THR A 155 3.19 -16.61 8.27
C THR A 155 4.36 -16.14 7.40
N SER A 156 4.44 -16.64 6.16
CA SER A 156 5.49 -16.30 5.21
C SER A 156 5.03 -16.49 3.78
N PHE A 157 5.31 -15.52 2.93
CA PHE A 157 5.24 -15.64 1.48
C PHE A 157 6.61 -15.30 0.91
N ARG A 158 7.20 -16.21 0.14
CA ARG A 158 8.55 -16.09 -0.39
C ARG A 158 8.60 -16.38 -1.87
N VAL A 159 9.32 -15.56 -2.61
CA VAL A 159 9.63 -15.78 -4.02
C VAL A 159 11.14 -15.64 -4.22
N LYS A 160 11.80 -16.72 -4.59
CA LYS A 160 13.23 -16.74 -4.93
C LYS A 160 13.42 -16.74 -6.43
N LEU A 161 14.32 -15.91 -6.91
CA LEU A 161 14.70 -15.79 -8.31
C LEU A 161 16.14 -16.27 -8.45
N ASN A 162 16.39 -17.20 -9.38
CA ASN A 162 17.72 -17.59 -9.82
C ASN A 162 17.86 -17.23 -11.30
N ILE A 163 18.74 -16.28 -11.63
CA ILE A 163 18.97 -15.84 -13.00
C ILE A 163 20.34 -16.36 -13.44
N GLU A 164 20.35 -17.54 -14.05
CA GLU A 164 21.58 -18.19 -14.53
C GLU A 164 22.04 -17.60 -15.88
N HIS A 165 21.09 -17.06 -16.65
CA HIS A 165 21.38 -16.41 -17.94
C HIS A 165 20.80 -14.99 -17.98
N GLY A 166 21.62 -14.01 -18.36
CA GLY A 166 21.21 -12.60 -18.41
C GLY A 166 20.00 -12.35 -19.33
N GLY A 167 19.85 -13.14 -20.40
CA GLY A 167 18.70 -13.09 -21.30
C GLY A 167 17.37 -13.53 -20.67
N ASP A 168 17.39 -14.24 -19.53
CA ASP A 168 16.19 -14.65 -18.79
C ASP A 168 15.70 -13.59 -17.80
N THR A 169 16.48 -12.53 -17.57
CA THR A 169 16.13 -11.49 -16.59
C THR A 169 14.70 -10.99 -16.76
N PRO A 170 14.23 -10.60 -17.97
CA PRO A 170 12.87 -10.06 -18.12
C PRO A 170 11.76 -11.08 -17.83
N VAL A 171 11.97 -12.37 -18.18
CA VAL A 171 10.96 -13.40 -17.94
C VAL A 171 10.89 -13.79 -16.47
N VAL A 172 12.05 -13.92 -15.81
CA VAL A 172 12.15 -14.24 -14.38
C VAL A 172 11.57 -13.10 -13.53
N THR A 173 11.92 -11.85 -13.81
CA THR A 173 11.41 -10.71 -13.02
C THR A 173 9.94 -10.45 -13.27
N SER A 174 9.44 -10.69 -14.49
CA SER A 174 8.00 -10.63 -14.78
C SER A 174 7.22 -11.73 -14.07
N ALA A 175 7.76 -12.95 -13.98
CA ALA A 175 7.17 -14.03 -13.19
C ALA A 175 7.14 -13.66 -11.70
N ALA A 176 8.25 -13.16 -11.15
CA ALA A 176 8.30 -12.74 -9.75
C ALA A 176 7.33 -11.61 -9.42
N ALA A 177 7.23 -10.61 -10.29
CA ALA A 177 6.28 -9.51 -10.13
C ALA A 177 4.82 -10.00 -10.21
N ARG A 178 4.52 -11.00 -11.05
CA ARG A 178 3.20 -11.61 -11.13
C ARG A 178 2.85 -12.37 -9.84
N ALA A 179 3.76 -13.20 -9.32
CA ALA A 179 3.58 -13.89 -8.05
C ALA A 179 3.36 -12.91 -6.88
N ALA A 180 4.20 -11.87 -6.81
CA ALA A 180 4.05 -10.82 -5.81
C ALA A 180 2.72 -10.06 -5.96
N SER A 181 2.27 -9.78 -7.20
CA SER A 181 0.98 -9.13 -7.44
C SER A 181 -0.19 -9.93 -6.90
N VAL A 182 -0.24 -11.24 -7.19
CA VAL A 182 -1.28 -12.15 -6.66
C VAL A 182 -1.32 -12.05 -5.13
N PHE A 183 -0.18 -12.27 -4.48
CA PHE A 183 -0.09 -12.19 -3.02
C PHE A 183 -0.50 -10.82 -2.47
N LEU A 184 0.05 -9.73 -3.02
CA LEU A 184 -0.20 -8.37 -2.54
C LEU A 184 -1.66 -7.96 -2.73
N ASN A 185 -2.33 -8.42 -3.79
CA ASN A 185 -3.74 -8.14 -4.02
C ASN A 185 -4.61 -8.94 -3.03
N GLU A 186 -4.29 -10.22 -2.84
CA GLU A 186 -5.04 -11.11 -1.96
C GLU A 186 -4.99 -10.62 -0.49
N VAL A 187 -3.80 -10.24 -0.02
CA VAL A 187 -3.64 -9.66 1.34
C VAL A 187 -3.95 -8.16 1.40
N ARG A 188 -4.39 -7.57 0.28
CA ARG A 188 -4.80 -6.16 0.09
C ARG A 188 -3.72 -5.14 0.41
N TRP A 189 -2.45 -5.44 0.14
CA TRP A 189 -1.33 -4.56 0.44
C TRP A 189 -1.33 -3.29 -0.42
N ALA A 190 -1.38 -2.12 0.23
CA ALA A 190 -1.39 -0.84 -0.46
C ALA A 190 -0.10 -0.61 -1.27
N GLY A 191 -0.25 -0.15 -2.52
CA GLY A 191 0.87 0.10 -3.41
C GLY A 191 1.42 -1.16 -4.09
N SER A 192 0.59 -2.17 -4.36
CA SER A 192 1.00 -3.39 -5.06
C SER A 192 1.70 -3.07 -6.39
N ALA A 193 1.12 -2.18 -7.21
CA ALA A 193 1.67 -1.79 -8.50
C ALA A 193 3.09 -1.18 -8.42
N SER A 194 3.36 -0.35 -7.41
CA SER A 194 4.71 0.24 -7.27
C SER A 194 5.73 -0.80 -6.80
N ILE A 195 5.32 -1.76 -5.97
CA ILE A 195 6.18 -2.87 -5.54
C ILE A 195 6.51 -3.79 -6.73
N THR A 196 5.52 -4.13 -7.55
CA THR A 196 5.75 -5.01 -8.72
C THR A 196 6.70 -4.37 -9.73
N LEU A 197 6.60 -3.04 -9.94
CA LEU A 197 7.55 -2.31 -10.78
C LEU A 197 8.98 -2.36 -10.23
N LYS A 198 9.16 -2.24 -8.91
CA LYS A 198 10.48 -2.38 -8.27
C LYS A 198 11.07 -3.77 -8.47
N ILE A 199 10.25 -4.83 -8.34
CA ILE A 199 10.67 -6.22 -8.57
C ILE A 199 11.09 -6.41 -10.03
N GLN A 200 10.32 -5.88 -10.99
CA GLN A 200 10.67 -5.93 -12.43
C GLN A 200 12.01 -5.26 -12.73
N ALA A 201 12.28 -4.13 -12.06
CA ALA A 201 13.52 -3.37 -12.18
C ALA A 201 14.69 -3.94 -11.36
N LEU A 202 14.51 -5.08 -10.66
CA LEU A 202 15.46 -5.63 -9.70
C LEU A 202 15.91 -4.62 -8.62
N GLN A 203 15.06 -3.64 -8.31
CA GLN A 203 15.35 -2.61 -7.33
C GLN A 203 15.08 -3.15 -5.92
N GLU A 204 16.12 -3.23 -5.10
CA GLU A 204 16.00 -3.65 -3.70
C GLU A 204 15.14 -2.68 -2.88
N PHE A 205 14.37 -3.23 -1.94
CA PHE A 205 13.58 -2.44 -1.01
C PHE A 205 13.30 -3.21 0.28
N ASP A 206 12.94 -2.46 1.30
CA ASP A 206 12.56 -2.98 2.61
C ASP A 206 11.46 -2.09 3.19
N LEU A 207 10.26 -2.64 3.32
CA LEU A 207 9.07 -1.92 3.73
C LEU A 207 8.47 -2.59 4.96
N GLU A 208 8.51 -1.89 6.09
CA GLU A 208 7.86 -2.31 7.32
C GLU A 208 6.65 -1.42 7.59
N ARG A 209 5.47 -2.03 7.75
CA ARG A 209 4.22 -1.34 8.07
C ARG A 209 3.38 -2.20 9.00
N PHE A 210 3.00 -1.63 10.14
CA PHE A 210 2.05 -2.23 11.09
C PHE A 210 2.44 -3.67 11.50
N GLY A 211 3.71 -3.90 11.86
CA GLY A 211 4.19 -5.24 12.28
C GLY A 211 4.22 -6.29 11.17
N SER A 212 4.07 -5.88 9.91
CA SER A 212 4.34 -6.70 8.73
C SER A 212 5.47 -6.10 7.92
N ARG A 213 6.31 -6.96 7.35
CA ARG A 213 7.47 -6.55 6.56
C ARG A 213 7.45 -7.22 5.19
N ILE A 214 7.71 -6.42 4.16
CA ILE A 214 7.89 -6.89 2.79
C ILE A 214 9.24 -6.36 2.29
N GLN A 215 10.11 -7.27 1.90
CA GLN A 215 11.45 -6.96 1.44
C GLN A 215 11.76 -7.66 0.12
N PHE A 216 12.60 -7.04 -0.68
CA PHE A 216 13.21 -7.61 -1.87
C PHE A 216 14.69 -7.30 -1.83
N ARG A 217 15.52 -8.33 -1.75
CA ARG A 217 16.98 -8.19 -1.61
C ARG A 217 17.72 -9.14 -2.53
N ARG A 218 18.91 -8.73 -2.97
CA ARG A 218 19.84 -9.61 -3.67
C ARG A 218 20.51 -10.55 -2.66
N GLU A 219 20.57 -11.84 -2.99
CA GLU A 219 21.33 -12.82 -2.20
C GLU A 219 22.81 -12.74 -2.57
N MET A 220 23.70 -13.10 -1.64
CA MET A 220 25.14 -13.14 -1.89
C MET A 220 25.48 -14.30 -2.83
N GLY A 221 26.37 -14.06 -3.79
CA GLY A 221 26.86 -15.05 -4.73
C GLY A 221 27.16 -14.46 -6.11
N ASP A 222 27.83 -15.27 -6.94
CA ASP A 222 28.23 -14.88 -8.29
C ASP A 222 27.03 -14.82 -9.24
N THR A 223 26.10 -15.78 -9.11
CA THR A 223 24.82 -15.78 -9.84
C THR A 223 23.88 -14.71 -9.27
N PRO A 224 23.27 -13.84 -10.11
CA PRO A 224 22.23 -12.92 -9.67
C PRO A 224 21.02 -13.66 -9.10
N ARG A 225 20.92 -13.68 -7.77
CA ARG A 225 19.81 -14.28 -7.02
C ARG A 225 19.10 -13.23 -6.20
N TYR A 226 17.78 -13.30 -6.15
CA TYR A 226 16.96 -12.34 -5.41
C TYR A 226 15.88 -13.04 -4.61
N ASN A 227 15.49 -12.42 -3.50
CA ASN A 227 14.49 -12.96 -2.59
C ASN A 227 13.47 -11.88 -2.24
N PHE A 228 12.23 -12.09 -2.67
CA PHE A 228 11.06 -11.39 -2.15
C PHE A 228 10.55 -12.15 -0.94
N LEU A 229 10.42 -11.46 0.21
CA LEU A 229 9.88 -12.03 1.43
C LEU A 229 8.84 -11.10 2.01
N ALA A 230 7.65 -11.62 2.26
CA ALA A 230 6.62 -10.99 3.05
C ALA A 230 6.32 -11.86 4.28
N ASN A 231 6.41 -11.28 5.47
CA ASN A 231 6.14 -11.95 6.74
C ASN A 231 5.61 -10.98 7.78
N GLN A 232 5.03 -11.53 8.85
CA GLN A 232 4.78 -10.74 10.06
C GLN A 232 6.10 -10.61 10.83
N THR A 233 6.41 -9.41 11.30
CA THR A 233 7.56 -9.17 12.17
C THR A 233 7.34 -10.00 13.45
N ALA A 234 8.30 -10.86 13.77
CA ALA A 234 8.20 -11.72 14.94
C ALA A 234 8.05 -10.86 16.20
N ARG A 235 7.10 -11.22 17.07
CA ARG A 235 6.95 -10.57 18.37
C ARG A 235 8.21 -10.82 19.19
N THR A 236 8.87 -9.75 19.60
CA THR A 236 10.09 -9.79 20.43
C THR A 236 9.79 -9.84 21.93
N ARG A 237 8.53 -9.59 22.34
CA ARG A 237 8.12 -9.64 23.76
C ARG A 237 7.01 -10.67 24.03
N PRO A 238 6.97 -11.25 25.25
CA PRO A 238 5.87 -12.08 25.71
C PRO A 238 4.52 -11.34 25.68
N LYS A 239 3.41 -12.09 25.60
CA LYS A 239 2.07 -11.52 25.70
C LYS A 239 1.90 -10.83 27.06
N SER A 240 1.39 -9.61 27.09
CA SER A 240 1.04 -8.93 28.35
C SER A 240 -0.20 -9.57 29.01
N VAL A 241 -0.45 -9.27 30.29
CA VAL A 241 -1.67 -9.74 30.99
C VAL A 241 -2.93 -9.31 30.24
N ALA A 242 -2.96 -8.07 29.72
CA ALA A 242 -4.07 -7.59 28.90
C ALA A 242 -4.21 -8.36 27.59
N GLU A 243 -3.11 -8.68 26.90
CA GLU A 243 -3.14 -9.46 25.66
C GLU A 243 -3.57 -10.93 25.88
N LEU A 244 -3.24 -11.51 27.04
CA LEU A 244 -3.75 -12.81 27.46
C LEU A 244 -5.24 -12.72 27.85
N TYR A 245 -5.65 -11.62 28.48
CA TYR A 245 -7.03 -11.37 28.85
C TYR A 245 -7.92 -11.08 27.64
N PHE A 246 -7.40 -10.48 26.56
CA PHE A 246 -8.12 -10.26 25.30
C PHE A 246 -7.70 -11.26 24.21
N ASP A 247 -7.27 -12.46 24.61
CA ASP A 247 -6.89 -13.49 23.65
C ASP A 247 -8.10 -13.92 22.82
N ARG A 248 -8.09 -13.59 21.53
CA ARG A 248 -9.21 -13.87 20.61
C ARG A 248 -9.48 -15.37 20.49
N GLU A 249 -8.46 -16.22 20.58
CA GLU A 249 -8.68 -17.67 20.54
C GLU A 249 -9.47 -18.16 21.75
N LYS A 250 -9.39 -17.43 22.88
CA LYS A 250 -10.11 -17.75 24.11
C LYS A 250 -11.49 -17.11 24.19
N TRP A 251 -11.64 -15.89 23.69
CA TRP A 251 -12.86 -15.08 23.88
C TRP A 251 -13.72 -14.88 22.63
N LEU A 252 -13.12 -15.02 21.46
CA LEU A 252 -13.73 -14.80 20.14
C LEU A 252 -13.33 -15.95 19.21
N THR A 253 -13.57 -17.18 19.63
CA THR A 253 -13.44 -18.35 18.75
C THR A 253 -14.17 -18.06 17.45
N PRO A 254 -13.53 -18.26 16.28
CA PRO A 254 -14.22 -18.15 15.01
C PRO A 254 -15.45 -19.06 15.06
N GLY A 255 -16.65 -18.49 15.01
CA GLY A 255 -17.88 -19.28 15.04
C GLY A 255 -17.88 -20.27 13.88
N GLU A 256 -18.51 -21.43 14.06
CA GLU A 256 -18.59 -22.54 13.11
C GLU A 256 -18.99 -22.09 11.69
N GLY A 257 -18.02 -21.66 10.87
CA GLY A 257 -18.07 -21.54 9.41
C GLY A 257 -19.18 -20.72 8.74
N ALA A 258 -20.21 -20.24 9.44
CA ALA A 258 -21.42 -19.70 8.80
C ALA A 258 -21.29 -18.22 8.40
N SER A 259 -20.33 -17.51 8.99
CA SER A 259 -19.98 -16.15 8.58
C SER A 259 -18.49 -15.96 8.74
N VAL A 260 -17.72 -16.43 7.76
CA VAL A 260 -16.41 -15.86 7.50
C VAL A 260 -16.65 -14.36 7.35
N SER A 261 -16.21 -13.58 8.34
CA SER A 261 -16.36 -12.12 8.34
C SER A 261 -15.36 -11.57 7.32
N PHE A 262 -15.63 -11.86 6.04
CA PHE A 262 -15.07 -11.11 4.96
C PHE A 262 -15.62 -9.70 5.15
N ILE A 263 -14.74 -8.75 5.44
CA ILE A 263 -15.05 -7.35 5.16
C ILE A 263 -15.15 -7.25 3.63
N GLN A 264 -16.34 -7.58 3.11
CA GLN A 264 -16.65 -7.48 1.70
C GLN A 264 -16.58 -5.99 1.33
N GLY A 265 -15.85 -5.70 0.24
CA GLY A 265 -15.63 -4.32 -0.21
C GLY A 265 -16.90 -3.63 -0.70
N PRO A 266 -16.79 -2.35 -1.11
CA PRO A 266 -17.91 -1.58 -1.66
C PRO A 266 -18.64 -2.23 -2.84
N SER A 267 -17.98 -3.17 -3.54
CA SER A 267 -18.56 -3.96 -4.63
C SER A 267 -19.63 -4.97 -4.19
N ALA A 268 -19.67 -5.32 -2.90
CA ALA A 268 -20.71 -6.17 -2.31
C ALA A 268 -21.85 -5.36 -1.69
N TRP A 269 -21.77 -4.01 -1.72
CA TRP A 269 -22.89 -3.19 -1.29
C TRP A 269 -24.01 -3.32 -2.32
N PRO A 270 -25.26 -3.51 -1.90
CA PRO A 270 -26.39 -3.54 -2.83
C PRO A 270 -26.38 -2.24 -3.62
N ARG A 271 -26.22 -2.36 -4.95
CA ARG A 271 -26.35 -1.18 -5.82
C ARG A 271 -27.77 -0.63 -5.63
N PRO A 272 -27.94 0.70 -5.55
CA PRO A 272 -29.27 1.28 -5.57
C PRO A 272 -30.00 0.76 -6.82
N GLY A 273 -31.19 0.19 -6.59
CA GLY A 273 -32.01 -0.38 -7.65
C GLY A 273 -32.38 0.67 -8.70
N PRO A 274 -32.85 0.25 -9.89
CA PRO A 274 -33.28 1.17 -10.93
C PRO A 274 -34.30 2.17 -10.36
N GLN A 275 -34.05 3.46 -10.56
CA GLN A 275 -35.05 4.48 -10.24
C GLN A 275 -36.31 4.22 -11.08
N PRO A 276 -37.51 4.25 -10.46
CA PRO A 276 -38.74 4.08 -11.22
C PRO A 276 -38.83 5.19 -12.27
N ALA A 277 -39.14 4.79 -13.50
CA ALA A 277 -39.27 5.70 -14.63
C ALA A 277 -40.33 6.76 -14.30
N THR A 278 -39.93 8.03 -14.38
CA THR A 278 -40.83 9.17 -14.29
C THR A 278 -41.86 9.06 -15.41
N PRO A 279 -43.17 9.05 -15.12
CA PRO A 279 -44.17 9.07 -16.17
C PRO A 279 -44.08 10.41 -16.91
N ALA A 280 -43.92 10.33 -18.23
CA ALA A 280 -43.99 11.49 -19.11
C ALA A 280 -45.38 12.12 -18.99
N GLN A 281 -45.41 13.43 -18.72
CA GLN A 281 -46.57 14.29 -18.98
C GLN A 281 -46.39 14.96 -20.34
#